data_AF-A0A7Z0Q3W5-F1
#
_entry.id   AF-A0A7Z0Q3W5-F1
#
_cell.length_a   1.000
_cell.length_b   1.000
_cell.length_c   1.000
_cell.angle_alpha   90.00
_cell.angle_beta   90.00
_cell.angle_gamma   90.00
#
_symmetry.space_group_name_H-M   'P 1'
#
loop_
_entity.id
_entity.type
_entity.pdbx_description
1 polymer ?
#
loop_
_entity_poly.entity_id
_entity_poly.type
_entity_poly.pdbx_seq_one_letter_code
_entity_poly.pdbx_strand_id
1 'polypeptide(L)'
;MTAPTSHDAPARTPAAPADLRSSPQVDPLAALRAPDEPPCDVFLTGTVFLDIIFTGLDTAPVRGTESWARGMGSSPGGVANMATALARLGLRTSLAASFGDDHYGEYCWDALEQGEHIDLSPSRTVPGWHSPVTVSMAYEGERTMVSHGHEPPEEEQPAPALPPRSRAAVASLTPGRREPWVAHAAGAGALIFGDVG
;
A
#
# COMPACT_ATOMS: atom_id res chain seq x y z
N MET A 1 45.77 22.87 48.85
CA MET A 1 45.74 22.62 47.39
C MET A 1 44.31 22.26 47.04
N THR A 2 43.52 23.29 46.74
CA THR A 2 42.07 23.23 46.49
C THR A 2 41.84 23.18 44.97
N ALA A 3 41.23 22.10 44.49
CA ALA A 3 40.79 21.97 43.09
C ALA A 3 39.37 22.55 42.93
N PRO A 4 39.07 23.25 41.81
CA PRO A 4 37.84 24.00 41.65
C PRO A 4 36.67 23.14 41.13
N THR A 5 35.48 23.60 41.49
CA THR A 5 34.14 23.17 41.07
C THR A 5 33.96 23.16 39.56
N SER A 6 33.51 22.03 39.00
CA SER A 6 33.09 21.90 37.59
C SER A 6 31.72 22.54 37.37
N HIS A 7 31.66 23.44 36.40
CA HIS A 7 30.48 24.10 35.86
C HIS A 7 29.52 23.09 35.23
N ASP A 8 28.25 23.12 35.65
CA ASP A 8 27.15 22.36 35.06
C ASP A 8 26.72 23.05 33.76
N ALA A 9 26.83 22.36 32.63
CA ALA A 9 26.40 22.87 31.33
C ALA A 9 24.91 22.52 31.13
N PRO A 10 24.06 23.45 30.65
CA PRO A 10 22.65 23.16 30.50
C PRO A 10 22.43 22.10 29.42
N ALA A 11 21.68 21.06 29.78
CA ALA A 11 21.27 19.99 28.88
C ALA A 11 20.53 20.59 27.66
N ARG A 12 21.04 20.28 26.46
CA ARG A 12 20.36 20.58 25.19
C ARG A 12 19.06 19.78 25.13
N THR A 13 17.93 20.48 25.21
CA THR A 13 16.61 19.91 24.89
C THR A 13 16.65 19.36 23.46
N PRO A 14 16.18 18.13 23.20
CA PRO A 14 16.04 17.64 21.83
C PRO A 14 15.04 18.51 21.09
N ALA A 15 15.40 18.99 19.91
CA ALA A 15 14.46 19.67 19.03
C ALA A 15 13.31 18.70 18.69
N ALA A 16 12.08 19.20 18.76
CA ALA A 16 10.90 18.46 18.33
C ALA A 16 11.10 17.97 16.88
N PRO A 17 10.62 16.77 16.52
CA PRO A 17 10.74 16.26 15.16
C PRO A 17 10.09 17.26 14.20
N ALA A 18 10.85 17.69 13.19
CA ALA A 18 10.33 18.53 12.13
C ALA A 18 9.13 17.83 11.48
N ASP A 19 8.06 18.57 11.28
CA ASP A 19 6.84 18.08 10.65
C ASP A 19 7.15 17.66 9.19
N LEU A 20 7.29 16.35 8.96
CA LEU A 20 7.58 15.76 7.65
C LEU A 20 6.40 15.91 6.66
N ARG A 21 5.30 16.55 7.07
CA ARG A 21 4.03 16.66 6.33
C ARG A 21 4.00 17.68 5.19
N SER A 22 5.14 18.26 4.79
CA SER A 22 5.17 19.19 3.63
C SER A 22 6.37 18.97 2.73
N SER A 23 6.62 17.72 2.33
CA SER A 23 7.46 17.50 1.16
C SER A 23 6.81 18.19 -0.04
N PRO A 24 7.54 18.98 -0.85
CA PRO A 24 6.98 19.55 -2.07
C PRO A 24 6.49 18.38 -2.93
N GLN A 25 5.18 18.33 -3.18
CA GLN A 25 4.56 17.31 -4.02
C GLN A 25 5.19 17.41 -5.41
N VAL A 26 6.04 16.43 -5.74
CA VAL A 26 6.58 16.28 -7.09
C VAL A 26 5.42 15.85 -7.97
N ASP A 27 5.10 16.63 -9.01
CA ASP A 27 4.11 16.25 -10.02
C ASP A 27 4.80 16.16 -11.39
N PRO A 28 5.30 14.97 -11.79
CA PRO A 28 6.07 14.80 -13.01
C PRO A 28 5.22 14.93 -14.28
N LEU A 29 3.89 14.83 -14.17
CA LEU A 29 2.98 14.87 -15.31
C LEU A 29 2.19 16.18 -15.41
N ALA A 30 2.45 17.16 -14.53
CA ALA A 30 1.76 18.45 -14.50
C ALA A 30 1.68 19.13 -15.88
N ALA A 31 2.81 19.18 -16.61
CA ALA A 31 2.90 19.82 -17.92
C ALA A 31 2.23 19.01 -19.05
N LEU A 32 1.97 17.73 -18.81
CA LEU A 32 1.35 16.84 -19.79
C LEU A 32 -0.17 16.83 -19.65
N ARG A 33 -0.71 16.94 -18.42
CA ARG A 33 -2.15 16.86 -18.12
C ARG A 33 -2.97 17.99 -18.79
N ALA A 34 -3.70 17.66 -19.85
CA ALA A 34 -4.66 18.53 -20.52
C ALA A 34 -6.13 18.17 -20.15
N PRO A 35 -7.11 19.07 -20.36
CA PRO A 35 -8.52 18.83 -19.99
C PRO A 35 -9.19 17.65 -20.70
N ASP A 36 -8.71 17.26 -21.88
CA ASP A 36 -9.22 16.17 -22.72
C ASP A 36 -8.52 14.82 -22.44
N GLU A 37 -7.49 14.83 -21.61
CA GLU A 37 -6.73 13.66 -21.23
C GLU A 37 -7.38 12.85 -20.09
N PRO A 38 -6.97 11.58 -19.93
CA PRO A 38 -7.44 10.74 -18.84
C PRO A 38 -7.36 11.42 -17.46
N PRO A 39 -8.44 11.37 -16.63
CA PRO A 39 -8.41 11.93 -15.28
C PRO A 39 -7.51 11.14 -14.33
N CYS A 40 -7.26 9.88 -14.65
CA CYS A 40 -6.37 8.95 -13.95
C CYS A 40 -5.08 8.78 -14.75
N ASP A 41 -3.92 8.82 -14.09
CA ASP A 41 -2.65 8.48 -14.74
C ASP A 41 -2.43 6.98 -14.72
N VAL A 42 -2.62 6.32 -13.57
CA VAL A 42 -2.41 4.88 -13.41
C VAL A 42 -3.57 4.21 -12.70
N PHE A 43 -4.20 3.27 -13.40
CA PHE A 43 -5.24 2.39 -12.85
C PHE A 43 -4.63 1.06 -12.42
N LEU A 44 -4.95 0.57 -11.23
CA LEU A 44 -4.46 -0.72 -10.73
C LEU A 44 -5.63 -1.63 -10.37
N THR A 45 -5.44 -2.93 -10.56
CA THR A 45 -6.31 -3.97 -10.02
C THR A 45 -5.49 -4.98 -9.25
N GLY A 46 -5.96 -5.43 -8.08
CA GLY A 46 -5.33 -6.53 -7.39
C GLY A 46 -5.82 -6.70 -5.95
N THR A 47 -5.14 -7.58 -5.23
CA THR A 47 -5.47 -7.88 -3.83
C THR A 47 -4.73 -6.94 -2.90
N VAL A 48 -5.50 -6.35 -1.97
CA VAL A 48 -4.95 -5.60 -0.82
C VAL A 48 -4.89 -6.54 0.37
N PHE A 49 -3.75 -6.52 1.06
CA PHE A 49 -3.54 -7.22 2.32
C PHE A 49 -3.44 -6.21 3.45
N LEU A 50 -3.81 -6.60 4.67
CA LEU A 50 -3.26 -5.97 5.87
C LEU A 50 -1.90 -6.61 6.17
N ASP A 51 -0.83 -5.86 6.04
CA ASP A 51 0.49 -6.29 6.46
C ASP A 51 0.71 -5.90 7.92
N ILE A 52 1.11 -6.86 8.76
CA ILE A 52 1.55 -6.66 10.14
C ILE A 52 3.04 -7.02 10.20
N ILE A 53 3.89 -6.05 10.51
CA ILE A 53 5.34 -6.20 10.43
C ILE A 53 5.95 -6.09 11.82
N PHE A 54 6.52 -7.18 12.31
CA PHE A 54 7.36 -7.20 13.51
C PHE A 54 8.81 -6.92 13.16
N THR A 55 9.42 -6.02 13.92
CA THR A 55 10.82 -5.58 13.74
C THR A 55 11.59 -5.68 15.05
N GLY A 56 12.92 -5.72 14.94
CA GLY A 56 13.79 -5.78 16.10
C GLY A 56 13.69 -7.10 16.86
N LEU A 57 13.48 -8.21 16.15
CA LEU A 57 13.73 -9.55 16.66
C LEU A 57 15.21 -9.87 16.46
N ASP A 58 15.85 -10.41 17.50
CA ASP A 58 17.27 -10.79 17.43
C ASP A 58 17.48 -12.11 16.68
N THR A 59 16.52 -13.04 16.82
CA THR A 59 16.55 -14.37 16.19
C THR A 59 15.18 -14.77 15.68
N ALA A 60 15.13 -15.84 14.89
CA ALA A 60 13.87 -16.48 14.50
C ALA A 60 13.01 -16.85 15.74
N PRO A 61 11.68 -16.71 15.67
CA PRO A 61 10.79 -17.24 16.71
C PRO A 61 10.97 -18.74 16.88
N VAL A 62 11.14 -19.19 18.13
CA VAL A 62 11.35 -20.60 18.43
C VAL A 62 10.02 -21.28 18.73
N ARG A 63 9.77 -22.44 18.11
CA ARG A 63 8.55 -23.23 18.33
C ARG A 63 8.31 -23.46 19.82
N GLY A 64 7.09 -23.17 20.27
CA GLY A 64 6.68 -23.37 21.66
C GLY A 64 7.16 -22.28 22.63
N THR A 65 7.76 -21.21 22.13
CA THR A 65 8.16 -20.03 22.92
C THR A 65 7.39 -18.80 22.47
N GLU A 66 7.37 -17.79 23.35
CA GLU A 66 6.94 -16.45 23.00
C GLU A 66 8.18 -15.59 22.71
N SER A 67 8.17 -14.85 21.61
CA SER A 67 9.24 -13.91 21.24
C SER A 67 8.69 -12.49 21.24
N TRP A 68 9.44 -11.56 21.82
CA TRP A 68 9.02 -10.17 21.97
C TRP A 68 9.77 -9.29 20.97
N ALA A 69 9.04 -8.74 20.00
CA ALA A 69 9.58 -7.78 19.04
C ALA A 69 9.72 -6.39 19.70
N ARG A 70 10.80 -5.66 19.37
CA ARG A 70 11.01 -4.30 19.87
C ARG A 70 10.14 -3.25 19.18
N GLY A 71 9.67 -3.55 17.97
CA GLY A 71 8.80 -2.66 17.21
C GLY A 71 7.81 -3.44 16.36
N MET A 72 6.71 -2.77 16.03
CA MET A 72 5.72 -3.28 15.10
C MET A 72 5.12 -2.14 14.28
N GLY A 73 4.60 -2.47 13.09
CA GLY A 73 3.82 -1.57 12.26
C GLY A 73 2.77 -2.34 11.48
N SER A 74 1.76 -1.61 11.01
CA SER A 74 0.73 -2.14 10.13
C SER A 74 0.58 -1.26 8.90
N SER A 75 0.34 -1.85 7.73
CA SER A 75 0.13 -1.09 6.49
C SER A 75 -0.71 -1.89 5.48
N PRO A 76 -1.39 -1.21 4.54
CA PRO A 76 -1.89 -1.87 3.34
C PRO A 76 -0.74 -2.47 2.54
N GLY A 77 -0.86 -3.74 2.15
CA GLY A 77 0.10 -4.53 1.37
C GLY A 77 -0.49 -5.05 0.06
N GLY A 78 0.28 -5.89 -0.63
CA GLY A 78 -0.08 -6.40 -1.96
C GLY A 78 -0.03 -5.30 -3.03
N VAL A 79 -1.09 -5.19 -3.84
CA VAL A 79 -1.18 -4.16 -4.92
C VAL A 79 -1.09 -2.73 -4.36
N ALA A 80 -1.48 -2.54 -3.09
CA ALA A 80 -1.41 -1.27 -2.39
C ALA A 80 0.01 -0.69 -2.31
N ASN A 81 1.04 -1.53 -2.29
CA ASN A 81 2.44 -1.08 -2.29
C ASN A 81 2.75 -0.26 -3.55
N MET A 82 2.32 -0.76 -4.72
CA MET A 82 2.54 -0.07 -5.99
C MET A 82 1.66 1.18 -6.09
N ALA A 83 0.39 1.08 -5.70
CA ALA A 83 -0.54 2.22 -5.72
C ALA A 83 -0.01 3.37 -4.85
N THR A 84 0.46 3.07 -3.64
CA THR A 84 1.08 4.04 -2.71
C THR A 84 2.34 4.66 -3.29
N ALA A 85 3.22 3.85 -3.90
CA ALA A 85 4.43 4.37 -4.52
C ALA A 85 4.12 5.36 -5.67
N LEU A 86 3.15 5.01 -6.53
CA LEU A 86 2.72 5.86 -7.65
C LEU A 86 2.09 7.17 -7.16
N ALA A 87 1.23 7.12 -6.14
CA ALA A 87 0.62 8.30 -5.54
C ALA A 87 1.68 9.23 -4.92
N ARG A 88 2.64 8.68 -4.19
CA ARG A 88 3.75 9.44 -3.60
C ARG A 88 4.72 10.03 -4.64
N LEU A 89 4.77 9.45 -5.84
CA LEU A 89 5.47 10.01 -7.00
C LEU A 89 4.67 11.09 -7.75
N GLY A 90 3.48 11.46 -7.26
CA GLY A 90 2.64 12.54 -7.79
C GLY A 90 1.66 12.14 -8.88
N LEU A 91 1.48 10.84 -9.11
CA LEU A 91 0.55 10.34 -10.12
C LEU A 91 -0.88 10.31 -9.57
N ARG A 92 -1.85 10.61 -10.43
CA ARG A 92 -3.27 10.42 -10.13
C ARG A 92 -3.58 8.93 -10.21
N THR A 93 -3.59 8.27 -9.06
CA THR A 93 -3.69 6.81 -8.95
C THR A 93 -5.11 6.39 -8.55
N SER A 94 -5.64 5.40 -9.26
CA SER A 94 -6.93 4.78 -8.97
C SER A 94 -6.75 3.28 -8.80
N LEU A 95 -7.34 2.69 -7.77
CA LEU A 95 -7.20 1.28 -7.42
C LEU A 95 -8.58 0.64 -7.32
N ALA A 96 -8.78 -0.45 -8.07
CA ALA A 96 -9.89 -1.36 -7.89
C ALA A 96 -9.42 -2.59 -7.10
N ALA A 97 -9.93 -2.74 -5.89
CA ALA A 97 -9.71 -3.87 -5.01
C ALA A 97 -11.00 -4.23 -4.26
N SER A 98 -11.06 -5.47 -3.77
CA SER A 98 -12.10 -5.91 -2.84
C SER A 98 -11.58 -5.73 -1.41
N PHE A 99 -12.41 -5.15 -0.55
CA PHE A 99 -12.14 -4.97 0.88
C PHE A 99 -13.17 -5.75 1.69
N GLY A 100 -12.75 -6.36 2.80
CA GLY A 100 -13.70 -6.97 3.75
C GLY A 100 -14.53 -5.91 4.47
N ASP A 101 -15.68 -6.29 5.00
CA ASP A 101 -16.49 -5.46 5.91
C ASP A 101 -15.99 -5.52 7.38
N ASP A 102 -14.75 -5.98 7.58
CA ASP A 102 -14.07 -6.05 8.86
C ASP A 102 -13.18 -4.83 9.13
N HIS A 103 -12.67 -4.70 10.36
CA HIS A 103 -11.82 -3.57 10.77
C HIS A 103 -10.52 -3.47 9.97
N TYR A 104 -10.03 -4.58 9.40
CA TYR A 104 -8.82 -4.57 8.59
C TYR A 104 -9.10 -3.96 7.22
N GLY A 105 -10.27 -4.27 6.64
CA GLY A 105 -10.75 -3.68 5.41
C GLY A 105 -10.96 -2.18 5.55
N GLU A 106 -11.64 -1.75 6.62
CA GLU A 106 -11.84 -0.33 6.96
C GLU A 106 -10.51 0.41 7.13
N TYR A 107 -9.58 -0.13 7.93
CA TYR A 107 -8.25 0.44 8.09
C TYR A 107 -7.51 0.60 6.75
N CYS A 108 -7.51 -0.44 5.92
CA CYS A 108 -6.82 -0.40 4.64
C CYS A 108 -7.47 0.60 3.67
N TRP A 109 -8.80 0.70 3.68
CA TRP A 109 -9.54 1.69 2.90
C TRP A 109 -9.13 3.11 3.28
N ASP A 110 -9.22 3.44 4.57
CA ASP A 110 -8.89 4.77 5.08
C ASP A 110 -7.43 5.14 4.84
N ALA A 111 -6.50 4.20 5.08
CA ALA A 111 -5.08 4.42 4.86
C ALA A 111 -4.76 4.77 3.39
N LEU A 112 -5.44 4.12 2.44
CA LEU A 112 -5.22 4.35 1.01
C LEU A 112 -5.94 5.61 0.49
N GLU A 113 -7.22 5.78 0.84
CA GLU A 113 -8.01 6.90 0.36
C GLU A 113 -7.61 8.21 1.03
N GLN A 114 -7.62 8.24 2.37
CA GLN A 114 -7.38 9.45 3.14
C GLN A 114 -5.89 9.70 3.36
N GLY A 115 -5.11 8.63 3.58
CA GLY A 115 -3.67 8.72 3.85
C GLY A 115 -2.81 8.96 2.61
N GLU A 116 -3.13 8.28 1.49
CA GLU A 116 -2.32 8.32 0.27
C GLU A 116 -3.01 9.02 -0.91
N HIS A 117 -4.27 9.47 -0.75
CA HIS A 117 -5.07 10.12 -1.79
C HIS A 117 -5.25 9.27 -3.05
N ILE A 118 -5.37 7.95 -2.87
CA ILE A 118 -5.66 7.01 -3.94
C ILE A 118 -7.18 6.98 -4.16
N ASP A 119 -7.62 7.10 -5.41
CA ASP A 119 -9.02 6.97 -5.77
C ASP A 119 -9.47 5.50 -5.66
N LEU A 120 -10.33 5.23 -4.67
CA LEU A 120 -10.94 3.92 -4.44
C LEU A 120 -12.38 3.83 -4.96
N SER A 121 -12.87 4.80 -5.73
CA SER A 121 -14.21 4.72 -6.32
C SER A 121 -14.50 3.45 -7.16
N PRO A 122 -13.51 2.77 -7.79
CA PRO A 122 -13.77 1.49 -8.45
C PRO A 122 -13.58 0.27 -7.53
N SER A 123 -13.19 0.48 -6.26
CA SER A 123 -13.12 -0.57 -5.23
C SER A 123 -14.48 -0.83 -4.59
N ARG A 124 -14.60 -1.93 -3.85
CA ARG A 124 -15.83 -2.31 -3.17
C ARG A 124 -15.58 -2.99 -1.82
N THR A 125 -16.54 -2.86 -0.92
CA THR A 125 -16.62 -3.64 0.31
C THR A 125 -17.47 -4.87 0.08
N VAL A 126 -16.99 -6.04 0.52
CA VAL A 126 -17.61 -7.35 0.32
C VAL A 126 -18.16 -7.87 1.65
N PRO A 127 -19.49 -7.92 1.84
CA PRO A 127 -20.08 -8.35 3.10
C PRO A 127 -19.72 -9.78 3.49
N GLY A 128 -19.27 -9.98 4.74
CA GLY A 128 -18.93 -11.30 5.28
C GLY A 128 -17.68 -11.95 4.67
N TRP A 129 -16.88 -11.22 3.89
CA TRP A 129 -15.58 -11.68 3.40
C TRP A 129 -14.45 -11.14 4.26
N HIS A 130 -13.52 -12.00 4.63
CA HIS A 130 -12.40 -11.64 5.50
C HIS A 130 -11.26 -10.99 4.72
N SER A 131 -10.77 -9.87 5.22
CA SER A 131 -9.62 -9.19 4.64
C SER A 131 -8.37 -10.09 4.66
N PRO A 132 -7.62 -10.19 3.55
CA PRO A 132 -6.35 -10.89 3.53
C PRO A 132 -5.35 -10.23 4.48
N VAL A 133 -4.54 -11.03 5.18
CA VAL A 133 -3.55 -10.56 6.15
C VAL A 133 -2.21 -11.21 5.85
N THR A 134 -1.12 -10.46 5.93
CA THR A 134 0.24 -10.99 5.94
C THR A 134 0.95 -10.55 7.21
N VAL A 135 1.48 -11.50 7.98
CA VAL A 135 2.40 -11.19 9.08
C VAL A 135 3.81 -11.36 8.59
N SER A 136 4.65 -10.34 8.73
CA SER A 136 6.07 -10.35 8.42
C SER A 136 6.91 -10.17 9.68
N MET A 137 8.00 -10.92 9.77
CA MET A 137 8.96 -10.86 10.88
C MET A 137 10.36 -10.72 10.30
N ALA A 138 11.07 -9.67 10.70
CA ALA A 138 12.45 -9.43 10.31
C ALA A 138 13.42 -9.77 11.44
N TYR A 139 14.37 -10.66 11.17
CA TYR A 139 15.43 -11.10 12.09
C TYR A 139 16.64 -11.58 11.29
N GLU A 140 17.84 -11.49 11.86
CA GLU A 140 19.10 -11.97 11.23
C GLU A 140 19.36 -11.42 9.82
N GLY A 141 18.82 -10.25 9.48
CA GLY A 141 18.94 -9.65 8.14
C GLY A 141 17.97 -10.23 7.08
N GLU A 142 17.13 -11.20 7.45
CA GLU A 142 16.14 -11.84 6.59
C GLU A 142 14.71 -11.48 7.01
N ARG A 143 13.73 -11.84 6.16
CA ARG A 143 12.31 -11.78 6.51
C ARG A 143 11.61 -13.12 6.34
N THR A 144 10.73 -13.45 7.26
CA THR A 144 9.78 -14.58 7.13
C THR A 144 8.36 -14.05 7.17
N MET A 145 7.47 -14.63 6.36
CA MET A 145 6.09 -14.17 6.24
C MET A 145 5.10 -15.33 6.31
N VAL A 146 3.93 -15.05 6.87
CA VAL A 146 2.78 -15.95 6.86
C VAL A 146 1.58 -15.15 6.40
N SER A 147 0.93 -15.60 5.34
CA SER A 147 -0.26 -14.94 4.78
C SER A 147 -1.50 -15.80 4.96
N HIS A 148 -2.62 -15.15 5.23
CA HIS A 148 -3.96 -15.70 5.24
C HIS A 148 -4.83 -14.91 4.27
N GLY A 149 -5.68 -15.59 3.53
CA GLY A 149 -6.64 -14.94 2.64
C GLY A 149 -7.40 -15.96 1.81
N HIS A 150 -8.50 -15.50 1.23
CA HIS A 150 -9.34 -16.24 0.31
C HIS A 150 -9.69 -15.34 -0.87
N GLU A 151 -9.91 -15.91 -2.05
CA GLU A 151 -10.45 -15.11 -3.16
C GLU A 151 -11.84 -14.56 -2.78
N PRO A 152 -12.15 -13.29 -3.09
CA PRO A 152 -13.51 -12.80 -2.95
C PRO A 152 -14.43 -13.54 -3.95
N PRO A 153 -15.75 -13.58 -3.68
CA PRO A 153 -16.72 -14.10 -4.64
C PRO A 153 -16.50 -13.52 -6.05
N GLU A 154 -16.67 -14.32 -7.10
CA GLU A 154 -16.35 -13.90 -8.49
C GLU A 154 -17.06 -12.60 -8.89
N GLU A 155 -18.31 -12.44 -8.48
CA GLU A 155 -19.15 -11.25 -8.71
C GLU A 155 -18.57 -9.98 -8.04
N GLU A 156 -17.80 -10.19 -6.98
CA GLU A 156 -17.20 -9.18 -6.12
C GLU A 156 -15.72 -8.92 -6.42
N GLN A 157 -15.17 -9.59 -7.44
CA GLN A 157 -13.82 -9.31 -7.91
C GLN A 157 -13.73 -7.92 -8.53
N PRO A 158 -12.62 -7.19 -8.32
CA PRO A 158 -12.56 -5.76 -8.61
C PRO A 158 -12.40 -5.42 -10.09
N ALA A 159 -12.45 -6.39 -11.00
CA ALA A 159 -12.33 -6.16 -12.43
C ALA A 159 -13.51 -5.32 -12.94
N PRO A 160 -13.33 -4.01 -13.25
CA PRO A 160 -14.45 -3.21 -13.69
C PRO A 160 -14.82 -3.61 -15.13
N ALA A 161 -16.12 -3.66 -15.44
CA ALA A 161 -16.58 -3.84 -16.82
C ALA A 161 -16.03 -2.73 -17.76
N LEU A 162 -15.85 -1.54 -17.20
CA LEU A 162 -15.26 -0.37 -17.86
C LEU A 162 -14.27 0.28 -16.88
N PRO A 163 -12.95 0.05 -17.01
CA PRO A 163 -11.95 0.72 -16.20
C PRO A 163 -11.96 2.23 -16.48
N PRO A 164 -11.55 3.08 -15.52
CA PRO A 164 -11.40 4.50 -15.78
C PRO A 164 -10.40 4.71 -16.93
N ARG A 165 -10.68 5.70 -17.79
CA ARG A 165 -9.68 6.13 -18.78
C ARG A 165 -8.41 6.50 -18.03
N SER A 166 -7.31 5.88 -18.40
CA SER A 166 -6.00 6.02 -17.76
C SER A 166 -4.88 6.05 -18.80
N ARG A 167 -3.72 6.63 -18.45
CA ARG A 167 -2.53 6.58 -19.32
C ARG A 167 -1.87 5.20 -19.28
N ALA A 168 -1.86 4.59 -18.11
CA ALA A 168 -1.37 3.24 -17.89
C ALA A 168 -2.30 2.46 -16.97
N ALA A 169 -2.29 1.14 -17.12
CA ALA A 169 -2.94 0.23 -16.19
C ALA A 169 -2.02 -0.91 -15.78
N VAL A 170 -2.12 -1.31 -14.51
CA VAL A 170 -1.41 -2.47 -13.96
C VAL A 170 -2.42 -3.57 -13.69
N ALA A 171 -2.24 -4.70 -14.36
CA ALA A 171 -3.09 -5.87 -14.25
C ALA A 171 -2.37 -6.97 -13.49
N SER A 172 -2.95 -7.44 -12.37
CA SER A 172 -2.51 -8.67 -11.73
C SER A 172 -3.04 -9.86 -12.56
N LEU A 173 -2.14 -10.66 -13.12
CA LEU A 173 -2.43 -11.71 -14.08
C LEU A 173 -2.26 -13.08 -13.43
N THR A 174 -3.34 -13.86 -13.44
CA THR A 174 -3.33 -15.27 -13.03
C THR A 174 -3.28 -16.17 -14.26
N PRO A 175 -2.38 -17.17 -14.32
CA PRO A 175 -2.35 -18.12 -15.42
C PRO A 175 -3.72 -18.77 -15.68
N GLY A 176 -4.18 -18.72 -16.93
CA GLY A 176 -5.46 -19.31 -17.35
C GLY A 176 -6.70 -18.45 -17.07
N ARG A 177 -6.59 -17.36 -16.32
CA ARG A 177 -7.69 -16.40 -16.10
C ARG A 177 -7.66 -15.30 -17.15
N ARG A 178 -8.81 -14.93 -17.68
CA ARG A 178 -8.96 -13.83 -18.64
C ARG A 178 -9.46 -12.59 -17.92
N GLU A 179 -8.90 -11.45 -18.28
CA GLU A 179 -9.26 -10.13 -17.76
C GLU A 179 -9.78 -9.25 -18.92
N PRO A 180 -11.08 -9.27 -19.23
CA PRO A 180 -11.64 -8.59 -20.41
C PRO A 180 -11.37 -7.08 -20.42
N TRP A 181 -11.29 -6.46 -19.24
CA TRP A 181 -11.02 -5.03 -19.07
C TRP A 181 -9.64 -4.63 -19.62
N VAL A 182 -8.65 -5.55 -19.65
CA VAL A 182 -7.30 -5.27 -20.16
C VAL A 182 -7.35 -4.93 -21.65
N ALA A 183 -8.10 -5.72 -22.43
CA ALA A 183 -8.29 -5.46 -23.85
C ALA A 183 -9.05 -4.14 -24.08
N HIS A 184 -10.02 -3.83 -23.21
CA HIS A 184 -10.75 -2.57 -23.27
C HIS A 184 -9.83 -1.37 -23.00
N ALA A 185 -9.03 -1.41 -21.92
CA ALA A 185 -8.09 -0.36 -21.56
C ALA A 185 -7.03 -0.15 -22.65
N ALA A 186 -6.49 -1.23 -23.22
CA ALA A 186 -5.56 -1.14 -24.34
C ALA A 186 -6.19 -0.51 -25.59
N GLY A 187 -7.44 -0.89 -25.91
CA GLY A 187 -8.20 -0.28 -27.01
C GLY A 187 -8.52 1.21 -26.79
N ALA A 188 -8.60 1.64 -25.54
CA ALA A 188 -8.77 3.04 -25.14
C ALA A 188 -7.45 3.84 -25.09
N GLY A 189 -6.31 3.20 -25.41
CA GLY A 189 -4.99 3.84 -25.52
C GLY A 189 -4.11 3.75 -24.27
N ALA A 190 -4.52 2.99 -23.23
CA ALA A 190 -3.70 2.80 -22.03
C ALA A 190 -2.52 1.85 -22.29
N LEU A 191 -1.35 2.16 -21.73
CA LEU A 191 -0.23 1.21 -21.64
C LEU A 191 -0.52 0.16 -20.57
N ILE A 192 -0.40 -1.13 -20.91
CA ILE A 192 -0.69 -2.22 -19.97
C ILE A 192 0.61 -2.80 -19.43
N PHE A 193 0.70 -2.87 -18.10
CA PHE A 193 1.75 -3.55 -17.35
C PHE A 193 1.15 -4.77 -16.65
N GLY A 194 1.69 -5.96 -16.94
CA GLY A 194 1.29 -7.19 -16.26
C GLY A 194 2.14 -7.42 -15.02
N ASP A 195 1.49 -7.64 -13.89
CA ASP A 195 2.09 -8.19 -12.68
C ASP A 195 1.66 -9.65 -12.55
N VAL A 196 2.59 -10.57 -12.32
CA VAL A 196 2.32 -12.01 -12.25
C VAL A 196 2.50 -12.60 -10.85
N GLY A 197 2.84 -11.77 -9.85
CA GLY A 197 3.21 -12.23 -8.52
C GLY A 197 4.61 -12.82 -8.47
#